data_AF-A0AAQ4FBZ1-F1
#
_entry.id   AF-A0AAQ4FBZ1-F1
#
_cell.length_a   1.000
_cell.length_b   1.000
_cell.length_c   1.000
_cell.angle_alpha   90.00
_cell.angle_beta   90.00
_cell.angle_gamma   90.00
#
_symmetry.space_group_name_H-M   'P 1'
#
loop_
_entity.id
_entity.type
_entity.pdbx_description
1 polymer ?
#
loop_
_entity_poly.entity_id
_entity_poly.type
_entity_poly.pdbx_seq_one_letter_code
_entity_poly.pdbx_strand_id
1 'polypeptide(L)'
;MSHKFCKFEPLTFVPFQASLIKWELLNKEQLAWLNYYNSKTLEVVGAELKRLKRHDVLAWLQANTFRAEIKNGSVPVLRVAGHHGLLSAEGHGRHHAKRVDGKRSGPSGSANWTSAADASLPGRALLALASTLLCVATLLRLLARRT
;
A
#
# COMPACT_ATOMS: atom_id res chain seq x y z
N MET A 1 10.66 -20.67 42.40
CA MET A 1 11.37 -19.53 41.78
C MET A 1 10.54 -19.06 40.60
N SER A 2 10.11 -17.80 40.56
CA SER A 2 9.37 -17.25 39.40
C SER A 2 10.38 -16.71 38.38
N HIS A 3 10.34 -17.24 37.16
CA HIS A 3 11.24 -16.81 36.08
C HIS A 3 10.59 -15.66 35.30
N LYS A 4 11.35 -14.57 35.10
CA LYS A 4 10.95 -13.44 34.25
C LYS A 4 11.51 -13.65 32.84
N PHE A 5 10.65 -13.50 31.85
CA PHE A 5 11.02 -13.60 30.44
C PHE A 5 10.95 -12.22 29.77
N CYS A 6 11.81 -12.00 28.78
CA CYS A 6 11.88 -10.77 28.00
C CYS A 6 11.39 -11.02 26.55
N LYS A 7 10.98 -9.96 25.86
CA LYS A 7 10.63 -10.00 24.43
C LYS A 7 11.30 -8.85 23.69
N PHE A 8 11.47 -9.02 22.38
CA PHE A 8 11.94 -7.94 21.51
C PHE A 8 10.78 -7.06 21.06
N GLU A 9 11.06 -5.77 20.93
CA GLU A 9 10.17 -4.80 20.29
C GLU A 9 10.80 -4.34 18.97
N PRO A 10 10.04 -4.35 17.86
CA PRO A 10 10.54 -3.85 16.59
C PRO A 10 10.81 -2.34 16.65
N LEU A 11 12.01 -1.93 16.26
CA LEU A 11 12.35 -0.51 16.07
C LEU A 11 12.04 -0.03 14.65
N THR A 12 12.08 -0.94 13.67
CA THR A 12 11.88 -0.63 12.26
C THR A 12 10.43 -0.91 11.87
N PHE A 13 9.78 0.08 11.25
CA PHE A 13 8.42 -0.02 10.72
C PHE A 13 8.42 0.24 9.22
N VAL A 14 8.63 -0.82 8.43
CA VAL A 14 8.62 -0.80 6.97
C VAL A 14 7.84 -2.02 6.48
N PRO A 15 6.92 -1.88 5.50
CA PRO A 15 6.12 -3.02 5.06
C PRO A 15 6.97 -4.14 4.46
N PHE A 16 6.58 -5.39 4.73
CA PHE A 16 7.12 -6.54 4.01
C PHE A 16 6.54 -6.62 2.60
N GLN A 17 7.33 -7.10 1.64
CA GLN A 17 6.86 -7.30 0.27
C GLN A 17 6.03 -8.59 0.16
N ALA A 18 4.72 -8.44 -0.01
CA ALA A 18 3.76 -9.56 0.02
C ALA A 18 4.05 -10.68 -1.00
N SER A 19 4.56 -10.33 -2.18
CA SER A 19 4.88 -11.29 -3.25
C SER A 19 6.06 -12.20 -2.93
N LEU A 20 6.87 -11.87 -1.92
CA LEU A 20 8.01 -12.68 -1.49
C LEU A 20 7.67 -13.61 -0.32
N ILE A 21 6.44 -13.55 0.20
CA ILE A 21 6.02 -14.35 1.35
C ILE A 21 5.45 -15.67 0.85
N LYS A 22 6.03 -16.78 1.31
CA LYS A 22 5.48 -18.14 1.11
C LYS A 22 4.40 -18.42 2.16
N TRP A 23 3.17 -18.05 1.85
CA TRP A 23 2.03 -18.03 2.78
C TRP A 23 1.67 -19.38 3.38
N GLU A 24 1.88 -20.44 2.61
CA GLU A 24 1.69 -21.83 3.02
C GLU A 24 2.63 -22.27 4.15
N LEU A 25 3.73 -21.53 4.38
CA LEU A 25 4.68 -21.80 5.46
C LEU A 25 4.36 -21.06 6.75
N LEU A 26 3.42 -20.10 6.74
CA LEU A 26 3.06 -19.36 7.95
C LEU A 26 2.03 -20.12 8.77
N ASN A 27 2.32 -20.28 10.06
CA ASN A 27 1.32 -20.68 11.03
C ASN A 27 0.43 -19.48 11.44
N LYS A 28 -0.61 -19.76 12.21
CA LYS A 28 -1.60 -18.76 12.64
C LYS A 28 -0.99 -17.62 13.47
N GLU A 29 0.00 -17.93 14.33
CA GLU A 29 0.64 -16.95 15.20
C GLU A 29 1.55 -16.02 14.41
N GLN A 30 2.31 -16.56 13.45
CA GLN A 30 3.15 -15.79 12.54
C GLN A 30 2.30 -14.87 11.65
N LEU A 31 1.17 -15.37 11.14
CA LEU A 31 0.22 -14.55 10.38
C LEU A 31 -0.38 -13.43 11.24
N ALA A 32 -0.77 -13.73 12.47
CA ALA A 32 -1.28 -12.75 13.42
C ALA A 32 -0.22 -11.68 13.74
N TRP A 33 1.03 -12.09 13.95
CA TRP A 33 2.15 -11.19 14.17
C TRP A 33 2.41 -10.27 12.97
N LEU A 34 2.41 -10.82 11.74
CA LEU A 34 2.59 -10.03 10.51
C LEU A 34 1.47 -9.00 10.33
N ASN A 35 0.23 -9.40 10.58
CA ASN A 35 -0.92 -8.49 10.53
C ASN A 35 -0.81 -7.38 11.59
N TYR A 36 -0.41 -7.72 12.82
CA TYR A 36 -0.14 -6.74 13.87
C TYR A 36 0.98 -5.78 13.48
N TYR A 37 2.09 -6.30 12.94
CA TYR A 37 3.23 -5.50 12.50
C TYR A 37 2.84 -4.50 11.39
N ASN A 38 2.09 -4.94 10.37
CA ASN A 38 1.58 -4.06 9.31
C ASN A 38 0.64 -2.98 9.87
N SER A 39 -0.22 -3.34 10.83
CA SER A 39 -1.09 -2.39 11.53
C SER A 39 -0.29 -1.33 12.29
N LYS A 40 0.70 -1.74 13.08
CA LYS A 40 1.60 -0.83 13.82
C LYS A 40 2.42 0.05 12.89
N THR A 41 2.89 -0.50 11.77
CA THR A 41 3.62 0.26 10.75
C THR A 41 2.76 1.38 10.19
N LEU A 42 1.51 1.09 9.82
CA LEU A 42 0.59 2.11 9.32
C LEU A 42 0.19 3.12 10.40
N GLU A 43 0.05 2.69 11.66
CA GLU A 43 -0.23 3.58 12.79
C GLU A 43 0.91 4.58 13.03
N VAL A 44 2.12 4.08 13.26
CA VAL A 44 3.27 4.91 13.66
C VAL A 44 3.77 5.75 12.49
N VAL A 45 4.08 5.12 11.35
CA VAL A 45 4.65 5.81 10.20
C VAL A 45 3.57 6.59 9.46
N GLY A 46 2.35 6.06 9.36
CA GLY A 46 1.26 6.76 8.71
C GLY A 46 0.82 8.01 9.48
N ALA A 47 0.84 8.01 10.82
CA ALA A 47 0.60 9.22 11.60
C ALA A 47 1.65 10.30 11.31
N GLU A 48 2.93 9.91 11.22
CA GLU A 48 4.01 10.85 10.94
C GLU A 48 3.95 11.40 9.51
N LEU A 49 3.66 10.56 8.51
CA LEU A 49 3.49 11.02 7.13
C LEU A 49 2.29 11.97 6.98
N LYS A 50 1.20 11.74 7.72
CA LYS A 50 0.07 12.67 7.80
C LYS A 50 0.50 14.01 8.40
N ARG A 51 1.23 14.00 9.51
CA ARG A 51 1.76 15.21 10.17
C ARG A 51 2.65 16.02 9.23
N LEU A 52 3.48 15.34 8.44
CA LEU A 52 4.38 15.93 7.45
C LEU A 52 3.69 16.29 6.11
N LYS A 53 2.38 16.03 5.96
CA LYS A 53 1.61 16.25 4.72
C LYS A 53 2.20 15.55 3.48
N ARG A 54 2.84 14.39 3.69
CA ARG A 54 3.43 13.54 2.64
C ARG A 54 2.41 12.54 2.12
N HIS A 55 1.37 13.04 1.44
CA HIS A 55 0.22 12.24 1.01
C HIS A 55 0.57 11.17 -0.02
N ASP A 56 1.56 11.43 -0.89
CA ASP A 56 2.10 10.50 -1.88
C ASP A 56 2.70 9.25 -1.20
N VAL A 57 3.57 9.48 -0.21
CA VAL A 57 4.24 8.41 0.54
C VAL A 57 3.25 7.69 1.46
N LEU A 58 2.28 8.42 2.03
CA LEU A 58 1.22 7.81 2.82
C LEU A 58 0.35 6.86 1.98
N ALA A 59 -0.01 7.26 0.77
CA ALA A 59 -0.76 6.41 -0.15
C ALA A 59 0.05 5.16 -0.54
N TRP A 60 1.35 5.33 -0.81
CA TRP A 60 2.26 4.20 -1.03
C TRP A 60 2.32 3.27 0.19
N LEU A 61 2.45 3.81 1.40
CA LEU A 61 2.48 3.02 2.63
C LEU A 61 1.19 2.21 2.79
N GLN A 62 0.04 2.86 2.63
CA GLN A 62 -1.27 2.22 2.70
C GLN A 62 -1.44 1.11 1.67
N ALA A 63 -0.91 1.30 0.46
CA ALA A 63 -0.95 0.31 -0.62
C ALA A 63 -0.07 -0.92 -0.33
N ASN A 64 1.01 -0.74 0.43
CA ASN A 64 1.97 -1.80 0.73
C ASN A 64 1.79 -2.43 2.12
N THR A 65 0.98 -1.85 3.00
CA THR A 65 0.52 -2.49 4.25
C THR A 65 -0.79 -3.23 4.01
N PHE A 66 -0.82 -4.51 4.35
CA PHE A 66 -1.98 -5.38 4.12
C PHE A 66 -2.37 -6.16 5.38
N ARG A 67 -3.61 -6.63 5.39
CA ARG A 67 -4.12 -7.64 6.31
C ARG A 67 -4.39 -8.93 5.52
N ALA A 68 -3.70 -10.00 5.89
CA ALA A 68 -3.82 -11.29 5.24
C ALA A 68 -4.77 -12.22 6.00
N GLU A 69 -5.68 -12.87 5.28
CA GLU A 69 -6.60 -13.89 5.78
C GLU A 69 -6.41 -15.19 4.98
N ILE A 70 -5.97 -16.27 5.63
CA ILE A 70 -5.84 -17.60 5.02
C ILE A 70 -7.14 -18.37 5.24
N LYS A 71 -7.76 -18.83 4.15
CA LYS A 71 -8.90 -19.75 4.19
C LYS A 71 -8.44 -21.11 3.65
N ASN A 72 -8.59 -22.17 4.46
CA ASN A 72 -8.37 -23.57 4.09
C ASN A 72 -7.04 -23.86 3.34
N GLY A 73 -5.91 -23.28 3.80
CA GLY A 73 -4.59 -23.54 3.22
C GLY A 73 -4.39 -22.98 1.79
N SER A 74 -5.29 -22.13 1.32
CA SER A 74 -5.21 -21.47 0.02
C SER A 74 -4.42 -20.15 0.11
N VAL A 75 -4.05 -19.60 -1.05
CA VAL A 75 -3.46 -18.25 -1.20
C VAL A 75 -4.27 -17.23 -0.37
N PRO A 76 -3.63 -16.40 0.46
CA PRO A 76 -4.37 -15.50 1.33
C PRO A 76 -5.06 -14.39 0.55
N VAL A 77 -6.21 -13.99 1.08
CA VAL A 77 -6.85 -12.75 0.64
C VAL A 77 -6.14 -11.59 1.33
N LEU A 78 -5.51 -10.73 0.54
CA LEU A 78 -4.84 -9.52 1.02
C LEU A 78 -5.82 -8.35 0.99
N ARG A 79 -6.08 -7.77 2.16
CA ARG A 79 -6.89 -6.55 2.29
C ARG A 79 -5.97 -5.36 2.54
N VAL A 80 -6.01 -4.39 1.64
CA VAL A 80 -5.18 -3.18 1.67
C VAL A 80 -5.99 -2.01 2.23
N ALA A 81 -5.37 -1.15 3.05
CA ALA A 81 -6.07 -0.08 3.76
C ALA A 81 -6.74 0.97 2.86
N GLY A 82 -6.34 1.06 1.58
CA GLY A 82 -6.78 2.11 0.65
C GLY A 82 -7.94 1.77 -0.29
N HIS A 83 -8.32 0.49 -0.47
CA HIS A 83 -9.19 0.11 -1.60
C HIS A 83 -10.66 -0.18 -1.29
N HIS A 84 -11.05 -0.38 -0.03
CA HIS A 84 -12.43 -0.30 0.50
C HIS A 84 -12.39 -0.89 1.93
N GLY A 85 -12.61 -0.06 2.96
CA GLY A 85 -13.16 -0.49 4.24
C GLY A 85 -12.22 -1.20 5.26
N LEU A 86 -11.10 -0.58 5.65
CA LEU A 86 -10.44 -0.93 6.93
C LEU A 86 -10.30 0.25 7.91
N LEU A 87 -10.92 1.39 7.63
CA LEU A 87 -10.89 2.60 8.47
C LEU A 87 -12.28 3.14 8.88
N SER A 88 -13.35 2.34 8.80
CA SER A 88 -14.62 2.72 9.47
C SER A 88 -14.66 2.12 10.86
N ALA A 89 -14.03 2.81 11.81
CA ALA A 89 -14.47 2.79 13.20
C ALA A 89 -15.24 4.10 13.44
N GLU A 90 -16.52 4.13 13.06
CA GLU A 90 -17.43 5.21 13.43
C GLU A 90 -17.93 4.97 14.86
N GLY A 91 -17.50 5.84 15.77
CA GLY A 91 -18.20 6.11 17.00
C GLY A 91 -19.18 7.27 16.81
N HIS A 92 -20.40 7.05 17.28
CA HIS A 92 -21.39 8.04 17.75
C HIS A 92 -22.16 8.91 16.74
N GLY A 93 -23.48 8.64 16.69
CA GLY A 93 -24.47 9.69 16.95
C GLY A 93 -25.38 10.10 15.80
N ARG A 94 -26.59 9.53 15.81
CA ARG A 94 -27.89 10.00 15.27
C ARG A 94 -27.90 11.40 14.62
N HIS A 95 -28.57 11.53 13.47
CA HIS A 95 -29.87 12.23 13.37
C HIS A 95 -30.45 12.20 11.94
N HIS A 96 -31.77 11.96 11.90
CA HIS A 96 -32.76 12.30 10.87
C HIS A 96 -32.78 11.58 9.50
N ALA A 97 -33.80 10.73 9.39
CA ALA A 97 -34.40 10.24 8.16
C ALA A 97 -34.98 11.38 7.30
N LYS A 98 -34.79 11.28 5.98
CA LYS A 98 -35.80 11.65 4.98
C LYS A 98 -35.73 10.68 3.80
N ARG A 99 -36.81 9.92 3.62
CA ARG A 99 -37.13 9.21 2.37
C ARG A 99 -37.30 10.25 1.27
N VAL A 100 -36.67 10.02 0.12
CA VAL A 100 -37.14 10.52 -1.17
C VAL A 100 -36.98 9.39 -2.18
N ASP A 101 -38.11 8.92 -2.68
CA ASP A 101 -38.24 7.97 -3.76
C ASP A 101 -37.75 8.57 -5.09
N GLY A 102 -37.06 7.81 -5.94
CA GLY A 102 -36.75 8.31 -7.27
C GLY A 102 -35.76 7.51 -8.11
N LYS A 103 -36.31 6.60 -8.93
CA LYS A 103 -35.88 6.24 -10.29
C LYS A 103 -34.62 5.37 -10.48
N ARG A 104 -34.92 4.12 -10.84
CA ARG A 104 -34.09 3.21 -11.66
C ARG A 104 -33.87 3.79 -13.05
N SER A 105 -32.62 3.80 -13.49
CA SER A 105 -32.22 3.63 -14.89
C SER A 105 -30.77 3.15 -14.94
N GLY A 106 -30.57 1.89 -15.32
CA GLY A 106 -29.26 1.41 -15.76
C GLY A 106 -28.89 2.01 -17.13
N PRO A 107 -27.62 1.87 -17.53
CA PRO A 107 -27.42 0.95 -18.64
C PRO A 107 -26.25 -0.01 -18.47
N SER A 108 -26.46 -1.17 -19.10
CA SER A 108 -25.51 -2.20 -19.50
C SER A 108 -24.27 -1.60 -20.16
N GLY A 109 -23.09 -2.13 -19.80
CA GLY A 109 -21.81 -1.80 -20.44
C GLY A 109 -20.73 -2.77 -19.97
N SER A 110 -20.72 -3.99 -20.51
CA SER A 110 -19.59 -4.91 -20.40
C SER A 110 -18.42 -4.39 -21.22
N ALA A 111 -17.36 -3.90 -20.57
CA ALA A 111 -16.10 -3.58 -21.23
C ALA A 111 -15.15 -4.78 -21.12
N ASN A 112 -15.00 -5.47 -22.25
CA ASN A 112 -14.08 -6.56 -22.50
C ASN A 112 -12.64 -5.99 -22.60
N TRP A 113 -11.71 -6.43 -21.75
CA TRP A 113 -10.31 -6.03 -21.81
C TRP A 113 -9.52 -7.01 -22.68
N THR A 114 -9.64 -6.88 -23.99
CA THR A 114 -8.65 -7.42 -24.93
C THR A 114 -8.41 -6.39 -26.04
N SER A 115 -7.13 -6.15 -26.32
CA SER A 115 -6.58 -5.24 -27.33
C SER A 115 -6.31 -3.79 -26.89
N ALA A 116 -5.04 -3.53 -26.55
CA ALA A 116 -4.41 -2.23 -26.72
C ALA A 116 -2.88 -2.45 -26.88
N ALA A 117 -2.51 -3.06 -28.01
CA ALA A 117 -1.17 -2.89 -28.57
C ALA A 117 -1.20 -1.64 -29.44
N ASP A 118 -1.28 -0.47 -28.80
CA ASP A 118 -0.99 0.83 -29.45
C ASP A 118 -0.93 1.91 -28.37
N ALA A 119 0.27 2.38 -28.04
CA ALA A 119 0.45 3.51 -27.14
C ALA A 119 1.77 4.22 -27.44
N SER A 120 1.67 5.18 -28.37
CA SER A 120 2.54 6.35 -28.47
C SER A 120 2.84 6.91 -27.08
N LEU A 121 4.14 7.01 -26.73
CA LEU A 121 4.59 7.49 -25.42
C LEU A 121 4.17 8.95 -25.19
N PRO A 122 3.56 9.29 -24.04
CA PRO A 122 3.19 10.67 -23.72
C PRO A 122 4.46 11.52 -23.54
N GLY A 123 4.52 12.70 -24.17
CA GLY A 123 5.70 13.58 -24.22
C GLY A 123 6.33 14.00 -22.87
N ARG A 124 5.67 13.72 -21.75
CA ARG A 124 6.24 13.92 -20.39
C ARG A 124 7.27 12.84 -20.01
N ALA A 125 7.20 11.64 -20.58
CA ALA A 125 8.19 10.59 -20.37
C ALA A 125 9.54 10.91 -21.05
N LEU A 126 9.50 11.58 -22.20
CA LEU A 126 10.70 12.06 -22.92
C LEU A 126 11.49 13.10 -22.12
N LEU A 127 10.81 14.00 -21.42
CA LEU A 127 11.45 15.02 -20.57
C LEU A 127 12.14 14.42 -19.34
N ALA A 128 11.56 13.38 -18.74
CA ALA A 128 12.15 12.68 -17.60
C ALA A 128 13.43 11.94 -18.00
N LEU A 129 13.41 11.24 -19.15
CA LEU A 129 14.59 10.54 -19.68
C LEU A 129 15.71 11.51 -20.06
N ALA A 130 15.38 12.67 -20.65
CA ALA A 130 16.36 13.69 -21.00
C ALA A 130 17.08 14.27 -19.76
N SER A 131 16.35 14.49 -18.66
CA SER A 131 16.92 14.99 -17.40
C SER A 131 17.89 13.98 -16.78
N THR A 132 17.54 12.69 -16.78
CA THR A 132 18.41 11.63 -16.27
C THR A 132 19.69 11.50 -17.11
N LEU A 133 19.58 11.58 -18.44
CA LEU A 133 20.75 11.52 -19.34
C LEU A 133 21.69 12.72 -19.16
N LEU A 134 21.15 13.93 -18.96
CA LEU A 134 21.97 15.12 -18.70
C LEU A 134 22.72 15.03 -17.36
N CYS A 135 22.08 14.45 -16.34
CA CYS A 135 22.68 14.25 -15.02
C CYS A 135 23.85 13.24 -15.09
N VAL A 136 23.66 12.11 -15.78
CA VAL A 136 24.71 11.09 -15.99
C VAL A 136 25.87 11.65 -16.81
N ALA A 137 25.60 12.41 -17.88
CA ALA A 137 26.63 13.03 -18.70
C ALA A 137 27.47 14.05 -17.91
N THR A 138 26.83 14.81 -17.00
CA THR A 138 27.52 15.79 -16.15
C THR A 138 28.40 15.10 -15.11
N LEU A 139 27.90 14.02 -14.51
CA LEU A 139 28.67 13.21 -13.55
C LEU A 139 29.91 12.58 -14.22
N LEU A 140 29.76 12.02 -15.42
CA LEU A 140 30.88 11.44 -16.19
C LEU A 140 31.93 12.51 -16.56
N ARG A 141 31.51 13.72 -16.94
CA ARG A 141 32.44 14.83 -17.21
C ARG A 141 33.18 15.32 -15.96
N LEU A 142 32.53 15.31 -14.80
CA LEU A 142 33.15 15.67 -13.52
C LEU A 142 34.15 14.62 -13.06
N LEU A 143 33.86 13.33 -13.29
CA LEU A 143 34.77 12.24 -12.99
C LEU A 143 36.00 12.25 -13.93
N ALA A 144 35.80 12.54 -15.22
CA ALA A 144 36.90 12.62 -16.19
C ALA A 144 37.83 13.84 -16.03
N ARG A 145 37.44 14.86 -15.24
CA ARG A 145 38.30 16.03 -14.91
C ARG A 145 39.11 15.84 -13.63
N ARG A 146 38.88 14.74 -12.90
CA ARG A 146 39.56 14.42 -11.62
C ARG A 146 40.70 13.42 -11.76
N THR A 147 40.93 12.89 -12.96
CA THR A 147 42.08 12.08 -13.36
C THR A 147 43.00 12.90 -14.23
#